data_AF-A0A814M1S8-F1
#
_entry.id   AF-A0A814M1S8-F1
#
_cell.length_a   1.000
_cell.length_b   1.000
_cell.length_c   1.000
_cell.angle_alpha   90.00
_cell.angle_beta   90.00
_cell.angle_gamma   90.00
#
_symmetry.space_group_name_H-M   'P 1'
#
loop_
_entity.id
_entity.type
_entity.pdbx_description
1 polymer ?
#
loop_
_entity_poly.entity_id
_entity_poly.type
_entity_poly.pdbx_seq_one_letter_code
_entity_poly.pdbx_strand_id
1 'polypeptide(L)'
;MAVIDTCDGQRVFSFLSVEWAVIADVDCDSEKYRFLGGTRFTVEAVKRILRPRIYTGYIDYLPYDVTDDTVQRNQITSDTTTAQLHHHLLPLSEPISVDPATSKWRRIEGPFSYVLITSKSALSQDTVSTPQSTLADGYLTLQFIRIRGSTRLNLAKTLLSLSDGKHFEYDFVEWMPVRAFRIVPAATDGNLMIDGEKVPYGPLQGEVLPSIGRCMGKQPRVD
;
A
#
# COMPACT_ATOMS: atom_id res chain seq x y z
N MET A 1 2.59 10.87 0.55
CA MET A 1 1.93 10.94 -0.76
C MET A 1 2.75 10.14 -1.75
N ALA A 2 2.10 9.46 -2.68
CA ALA A 2 2.72 8.67 -3.73
C ALA A 2 2.19 9.10 -5.09
N VAL A 3 3.03 9.03 -6.12
CA VAL A 3 2.57 9.00 -7.51
C VAL A 3 2.32 7.55 -7.88
N ILE A 4 1.19 7.26 -8.52
CA ILE A 4 0.81 5.93 -8.98
C ILE A 4 0.55 5.97 -10.48
N ASP A 5 1.20 5.07 -11.22
CA ASP A 5 0.88 4.80 -12.63
C ASP A 5 0.02 3.53 -12.71
N THR A 6 -1.12 3.61 -13.40
CA THR A 6 -2.09 2.52 -13.58
C THR A 6 -1.96 1.86 -14.96
N CYS A 7 -2.52 0.66 -15.10
CA CYS A 7 -2.41 -0.13 -16.34
C CYS A 7 -3.07 0.49 -17.57
N ASP A 8 -4.00 1.44 -17.40
CA ASP A 8 -4.64 2.19 -18.48
C ASP A 8 -3.84 3.44 -18.90
N GLY A 9 -2.64 3.62 -18.34
CA GLY A 9 -1.73 4.72 -18.68
C GLY A 9 -2.04 6.02 -17.95
N GLN A 10 -2.94 6.01 -16.96
CA GLN A 10 -3.17 7.18 -16.11
C GLN A 10 -2.11 7.29 -15.01
N ARG A 11 -1.80 8.54 -14.69
CA ARG A 11 -0.99 8.90 -13.53
C ARG A 11 -1.88 9.58 -12.51
N VAL A 12 -2.00 8.97 -11.33
CA VAL A 12 -2.78 9.48 -10.21
C VAL A 12 -1.89 9.71 -9.00
N PHE A 13 -2.40 10.45 -8.01
CA PHE A 13 -1.69 10.69 -6.77
C PHE A 13 -2.49 10.10 -5.61
N SER A 14 -1.80 9.36 -4.74
CA SER A 14 -2.37 8.76 -3.53
C SER A 14 -1.82 9.44 -2.28
N PHE A 15 -2.72 9.83 -1.39
CA PHE A 15 -2.43 10.42 -0.08
C PHE A 15 -2.63 9.45 1.07
N LEU A 16 -3.25 8.29 0.83
CA LEU A 16 -3.69 7.39 1.87
C LEU A 16 -3.23 5.97 1.61
N SER A 17 -3.82 5.29 0.64
CA SER A 17 -3.69 3.85 0.46
C SER A 17 -3.72 3.39 -0.99
N VAL A 18 -3.02 2.29 -1.25
CA VAL A 18 -3.21 1.42 -2.41
C VAL A 18 -3.51 0.02 -1.90
N GLU A 19 -4.63 -0.53 -2.36
CA GLU A 19 -5.21 -1.76 -1.82
C GLU A 19 -5.34 -2.82 -2.90
N TRP A 20 -4.95 -4.04 -2.54
CA TRP A 20 -5.14 -5.24 -3.35
C TRP A 20 -5.52 -6.44 -2.47
N ALA A 21 -6.02 -7.51 -3.09
CA ALA A 21 -6.56 -8.68 -2.41
C ALA A 21 -7.84 -8.38 -1.60
N VAL A 22 -8.05 -9.06 -0.47
CA VAL A 22 -9.33 -9.05 0.25
C VAL A 22 -9.75 -7.65 0.72
N ILE A 23 -8.81 -6.77 1.02
CA ILE A 23 -9.12 -5.42 1.51
C ILE A 23 -9.75 -4.56 0.42
N ALA A 24 -9.19 -4.59 -0.80
CA ALA A 24 -9.78 -3.93 -1.97
C ALA A 24 -11.18 -4.46 -2.30
N ASP A 25 -11.38 -5.77 -2.13
CA ASP A 25 -12.69 -6.39 -2.29
C ASP A 25 -13.69 -5.91 -1.22
N VAL A 26 -13.27 -5.80 0.04
CA VAL A 26 -14.12 -5.29 1.13
C VAL A 26 -14.49 -3.83 0.90
N ASP A 27 -13.53 -3.00 0.52
CA ASP A 27 -13.75 -1.56 0.30
C ASP A 27 -14.68 -1.32 -0.89
N CYS A 28 -14.39 -1.93 -2.04
CA CYS A 28 -15.22 -1.82 -3.23
C CYS A 28 -16.63 -2.40 -3.01
N ASP A 29 -16.72 -3.64 -2.54
CA ASP A 29 -18.00 -4.35 -2.52
C ASP A 29 -18.91 -3.90 -1.37
N SER A 30 -18.37 -3.25 -0.34
CA SER A 30 -19.17 -2.68 0.75
C SER A 30 -19.91 -1.40 0.36
N GLU A 31 -19.56 -0.76 -0.76
CA GLU A 31 -20.22 0.46 -1.24
C GLU A 31 -21.72 0.27 -1.49
N LYS A 32 -22.16 -0.94 -1.86
CA LYS A 32 -23.59 -1.28 -1.97
C LYS A 32 -24.36 -1.22 -0.64
N TYR A 33 -23.63 -1.15 0.48
CA TYR A 33 -24.15 -1.05 1.84
C TYR A 33 -23.84 0.29 2.51
N ARG A 34 -23.61 1.36 1.74
CA ARG A 34 -23.28 2.70 2.27
C ARG A 34 -24.29 3.21 3.31
N PHE A 35 -25.55 2.77 3.24
CA PHE A 35 -26.60 3.07 4.23
C PHE A 35 -26.33 2.51 5.65
N LEU A 36 -25.42 1.54 5.80
CA LEU A 36 -25.02 0.97 7.10
C LEU A 36 -23.89 1.76 7.79
N GLY A 37 -23.41 2.85 7.19
CA GLY A 37 -22.25 3.59 7.71
C GLY A 37 -21.00 2.69 7.78
N GLY A 38 -20.16 2.86 8.81
CA GLY A 38 -18.92 2.09 8.98
C GLY A 38 -19.12 0.57 9.07
N THR A 39 -20.29 0.10 9.50
CA THR A 39 -20.62 -1.34 9.60
C THR A 39 -20.60 -2.06 8.25
N ARG A 40 -20.70 -1.32 7.13
CA ARG A 40 -20.62 -1.87 5.78
C ARG A 40 -19.37 -2.72 5.55
N PHE A 41 -18.23 -2.28 6.09
CA PHE A 41 -16.95 -2.97 5.97
C PHE A 41 -16.98 -4.28 6.74
N THR A 42 -17.55 -4.30 7.94
CA THR A 42 -17.72 -5.51 8.75
C THR A 42 -18.58 -6.55 8.02
N VAL A 43 -19.68 -6.14 7.39
CA VAL A 43 -20.58 -7.04 6.65
C VAL A 43 -19.84 -7.70 5.48
N GLU A 44 -19.09 -6.94 4.70
CA GLU A 44 -18.36 -7.48 3.56
C GLU A 44 -17.15 -8.31 4.00
N ALA A 45 -16.44 -7.90 5.05
CA ALA A 45 -15.37 -8.66 5.68
C ALA A 45 -15.83 -10.06 6.12
N VAL A 46 -16.97 -10.16 6.83
CA VAL A 46 -17.55 -11.44 7.25
C VAL A 46 -17.84 -12.34 6.04
N LYS A 47 -18.40 -11.79 4.96
CA LYS A 47 -18.65 -12.56 3.72
C LYS A 47 -17.34 -13.09 3.12
N ARG A 48 -16.29 -12.28 3.08
CA ARG A 48 -14.98 -12.69 2.53
C ARG A 48 -14.25 -13.69 3.42
N ILE A 49 -14.43 -13.64 4.74
CA ILE A 49 -13.92 -14.66 5.67
C ILE A 49 -14.62 -16.01 5.44
N LEU A 50 -15.93 -16.01 5.22
CA LEU A 50 -16.70 -17.23 4.97
C LEU A 50 -16.47 -17.81 3.56
N ARG A 51 -16.16 -16.97 2.57
CA ARG A 51 -15.87 -17.33 1.18
C ARG A 51 -14.54 -16.71 0.74
N PRO A 52 -13.40 -17.27 1.18
CA PRO A 52 -12.09 -16.69 0.88
C PRO A 52 -11.78 -16.80 -0.62
N ARG A 53 -11.13 -15.77 -1.14
CA ARG A 53 -10.52 -15.76 -2.47
C ARG A 53 -9.00 -15.83 -2.35
N ILE A 54 -8.37 -16.37 -3.38
CA ILE A 54 -6.91 -16.48 -3.50
C ILE A 54 -6.48 -15.45 -4.53
N TYR A 55 -5.50 -14.61 -4.19
CA TYR A 55 -4.99 -13.59 -5.08
C TYR A 55 -3.56 -13.96 -5.47
N THR A 56 -3.35 -14.30 -6.73
CA THR A 56 -2.05 -14.66 -7.29
C THR A 56 -1.46 -13.48 -8.05
N GLY A 57 -0.13 -13.40 -8.04
CA GLY A 57 0.62 -12.30 -8.62
C GLY A 57 1.92 -12.10 -7.86
N TYR A 58 2.60 -10.99 -8.12
CA TYR A 58 3.81 -10.60 -7.41
C TYR A 58 3.83 -9.11 -7.12
N ILE A 59 4.68 -8.75 -6.16
CA ILE A 59 4.97 -7.37 -5.78
C ILE A 59 6.47 -7.19 -5.92
N ASP A 60 6.88 -6.32 -6.83
CA ASP A 60 8.25 -5.81 -6.85
C ASP A 60 8.29 -4.56 -5.97
N TYR A 61 9.33 -4.41 -5.16
CA TYR A 61 9.47 -3.26 -4.28
C TYR A 61 10.92 -2.83 -4.14
N LEU A 62 11.10 -1.53 -3.92
CA LEU A 62 12.36 -0.92 -3.56
C LEU A 62 12.33 -0.61 -2.05
N PRO A 63 13.10 -1.33 -1.23
CA PRO A 63 13.15 -1.08 0.21
C PRO A 63 13.55 0.37 0.52
N TYR A 64 12.99 0.93 1.58
CA TYR A 64 13.45 2.20 2.11
C TYR A 64 14.72 1.99 2.94
N ASP A 65 15.75 2.77 2.64
CA ASP A 65 16.99 2.83 3.41
C ASP A 65 17.26 4.29 3.81
N VAL A 66 17.39 4.53 5.12
CA VAL A 66 17.62 5.85 5.74
C VAL A 66 18.92 6.49 5.21
N THR A 67 19.91 5.68 4.86
CA THR A 67 21.21 6.15 4.37
C THR A 67 21.11 6.78 2.98
N ASP A 68 20.30 6.18 2.09
CA ASP A 68 20.07 6.72 0.75
C ASP A 68 19.29 8.06 0.81
N ASP A 69 18.36 8.21 1.76
CA ASP A 69 17.52 9.41 1.91
C ASP A 69 18.29 10.64 2.41
N THR A 70 19.21 10.42 3.34
CA THR A 70 20.09 11.49 3.87
C THR A 70 21.07 11.99 2.81
N VAL A 71 21.55 11.10 1.93
CA VAL A 71 22.41 11.47 0.79
C VAL A 71 21.63 12.28 -0.25
N GLN A 72 20.40 11.85 -0.60
CA GLN A 72 19.56 12.60 -1.55
C GLN A 72 19.20 13.99 -1.02
N ARG A 73 18.79 14.13 0.26
CA ARG A 73 18.46 15.44 0.86
C ARG A 73 19.65 16.40 0.85
N ASN A 74 20.86 15.90 1.05
CA ASN A 74 22.07 16.73 1.06
C ASN A 74 22.53 17.16 -0.34
N GLN A 75 22.02 16.53 -1.41
CA GLN A 75 22.32 16.88 -2.80
C GLN A 75 21.28 17.80 -3.44
N ILE A 76 20.14 18.06 -2.80
CA ILE A 76 19.12 19.00 -3.28
C ILE A 76 19.62 20.44 -3.03
N THR A 77 20.42 20.97 -3.96
CA THR A 77 20.57 22.42 -4.16
C THR A 77 19.31 22.98 -4.83
N SER A 78 19.01 24.26 -4.59
CA SER A 78 17.72 24.94 -4.82
C SER A 78 17.10 24.94 -6.24
N ASP A 79 17.66 24.22 -7.21
CA ASP A 79 17.28 24.26 -8.64
C ASP A 79 16.79 22.91 -9.21
N THR A 80 16.49 21.89 -8.39
CA THR A 80 15.98 20.59 -8.89
C THR A 80 14.52 20.71 -9.34
N THR A 81 14.27 20.45 -10.63
CA THR A 81 12.92 20.41 -11.21
C THR A 81 12.19 19.13 -10.80
N THR A 82 10.86 19.21 -10.63
CA THR A 82 9.97 18.09 -10.23
C THR A 82 10.07 16.83 -11.13
N ALA A 83 10.62 16.97 -12.34
CA ALA A 83 10.88 15.86 -13.27
C ALA A 83 12.07 14.97 -12.84
N GLN A 84 13.02 15.49 -12.06
CA GLN A 84 14.21 14.77 -11.56
C GLN A 84 13.95 14.03 -10.23
N LEU A 85 12.74 14.10 -9.67
CA LEU A 85 12.39 13.40 -8.42
C LEU A 85 11.84 11.98 -8.65
N HIS A 86 11.55 11.59 -9.90
CA HIS A 86 10.86 10.33 -10.25
C HIS A 86 11.81 9.35 -10.98
N HIS A 87 12.83 8.85 -10.31
CA HIS A 87 13.90 8.07 -10.97
C HIS A 87 13.76 6.55 -10.83
N HIS A 88 12.84 6.02 -10.03
CA HIS A 88 12.81 4.59 -9.75
C HIS A 88 11.78 3.79 -10.56
N LEU A 89 10.79 4.46 -11.16
CA LEU A 89 9.73 3.80 -11.92
C LEU A 89 10.06 3.66 -13.40
N LEU A 90 10.38 2.44 -13.84
CA LEU A 90 10.39 2.08 -15.26
C LEU A 90 8.96 2.05 -15.82
N PRO A 91 8.75 2.21 -17.14
CA PRO A 91 7.45 1.99 -17.76
C PRO A 91 6.85 0.63 -17.35
N LEU A 92 5.52 0.57 -17.19
CA LEU A 92 4.82 -0.67 -16.81
C LEU A 92 5.03 -1.81 -17.84
N SER A 93 5.33 -1.46 -19.09
CA SER A 93 5.66 -2.41 -20.17
C SER A 93 7.01 -3.08 -20.02
N GLU A 94 7.93 -2.49 -19.25
CA GLU A 94 9.29 -2.99 -19.09
C GLU A 94 9.42 -3.77 -17.77
N PRO A 95 10.06 -4.96 -17.76
CA PRO A 95 10.24 -5.73 -16.54
C PRO A 95 11.24 -5.03 -15.59
N ILE A 96 10.94 -5.06 -14.29
CA ILE A 96 11.90 -4.63 -13.27
C ILE A 96 12.91 -5.78 -13.05
N SER A 97 14.20 -5.48 -13.20
CA SER A 97 15.24 -6.43 -12.77
C SER A 97 15.22 -6.54 -11.24
N VAL A 98 15.10 -7.77 -10.75
CA VAL A 98 15.14 -8.12 -9.32
C VAL A 98 16.36 -8.95 -8.95
N ASP A 99 17.34 -9.01 -9.87
CA ASP A 99 18.63 -9.66 -9.61
C ASP A 99 19.41 -8.85 -8.55
N PRO A 100 19.74 -9.46 -7.38
CA PRO A 100 20.46 -8.78 -6.31
C PRO A 100 21.83 -8.22 -6.73
N ALA A 101 22.46 -8.74 -7.80
CA ALA A 101 23.74 -8.26 -8.28
C ALA A 101 23.62 -6.95 -9.09
N THR A 102 22.46 -6.70 -9.71
CA THR A 102 22.25 -5.58 -10.64
C THR A 102 21.20 -4.58 -10.15
N SER A 103 20.41 -4.92 -9.12
CA SER A 103 19.27 -4.14 -8.68
C SER A 103 19.04 -4.17 -7.17
N LYS A 104 18.62 -3.02 -6.63
CA LYS A 104 18.12 -2.90 -5.25
C LYS A 104 16.66 -3.38 -5.11
N TRP A 105 15.94 -3.59 -6.22
CA TRP A 105 14.58 -4.10 -6.19
C TRP A 105 14.53 -5.54 -5.68
N ARG A 106 13.42 -5.89 -5.04
CA ARG A 106 13.14 -7.20 -4.47
C ARG A 106 11.75 -7.64 -4.91
N ARG A 107 11.54 -8.95 -5.00
CA ARG A 107 10.26 -9.54 -5.38
C ARG A 107 9.64 -10.35 -4.26
N ILE A 108 8.34 -10.21 -4.09
CA ILE A 108 7.49 -11.02 -3.23
C ILE A 108 6.44 -11.68 -4.12
N GLU A 109 6.43 -13.02 -4.15
CA GLU A 109 5.44 -13.77 -4.93
C GLU A 109 4.29 -14.28 -4.05
N GLY A 110 3.08 -14.23 -4.60
CA GLY A 110 1.88 -14.76 -3.99
C GLY A 110 1.85 -16.29 -3.94
N PRO A 111 0.74 -16.89 -3.49
CA PRO A 111 -0.56 -16.25 -3.29
C PRO A 111 -0.66 -15.38 -2.03
N PHE A 112 -1.39 -14.27 -2.16
CA PHE A 112 -1.71 -13.33 -1.09
C PHE A 112 -3.18 -13.46 -0.67
N SER A 113 -3.46 -13.19 0.60
CA SER A 113 -4.82 -12.95 1.09
C SER A 113 -5.11 -11.47 1.34
N TYR A 114 -4.07 -10.69 1.64
CA TYR A 114 -4.16 -9.29 2.02
C TYR A 114 -2.93 -8.55 1.50
N VAL A 115 -3.12 -7.40 0.87
CA VAL A 115 -2.05 -6.49 0.44
C VAL A 115 -2.55 -5.06 0.59
N LEU A 116 -1.83 -4.27 1.37
CA LEU A 116 -2.13 -2.87 1.54
C LEU A 116 -0.81 -2.09 1.53
N ILE A 117 -0.82 -0.92 0.90
CA ILE A 117 0.29 0.02 0.91
C ILE A 117 -0.25 1.34 1.43
N THR A 118 0.38 1.90 2.46
CA THR A 118 -0.09 3.14 3.10
C THR A 118 0.98 4.21 3.12
N SER A 119 0.56 5.47 2.97
CA SER A 119 1.45 6.62 3.11
C SER A 119 1.35 7.32 4.47
N LYS A 120 0.37 6.94 5.30
CA LYS A 120 0.11 7.50 6.64
C LYS A 120 0.00 6.42 7.71
N SER A 121 0.23 6.83 8.96
CA SER A 121 -0.09 6.07 10.18
C SER A 121 -1.57 5.80 10.38
N ALA A 122 -2.46 6.54 9.72
CA ALA A 122 -3.90 6.35 9.82
C ALA A 122 -4.57 6.19 8.44
N LEU A 123 -5.25 5.06 8.26
CA LEU A 123 -6.09 4.72 7.09
C LEU A 123 -7.47 5.38 7.13
N SER A 124 -8.01 5.67 8.32
CA SER A 124 -9.29 6.34 8.50
C SER A 124 -9.34 7.04 9.87
N GLN A 125 -10.42 7.77 10.19
CA GLN A 125 -10.62 8.34 11.53
C GLN A 125 -10.51 7.30 12.65
N ASP A 126 -10.83 6.04 12.34
CA ASP A 126 -10.89 4.92 13.27
C ASP A 126 -9.86 3.83 12.93
N THR A 127 -8.80 4.12 12.15
CA THR A 127 -7.89 3.07 11.67
C THR A 127 -6.45 3.52 11.69
N VAL A 128 -5.67 3.02 12.66
CA VAL A 128 -4.21 3.20 12.73
C VAL A 128 -3.56 2.05 11.96
N SER A 129 -2.93 2.35 10.83
CA SER A 129 -2.30 1.37 9.95
C SER A 129 -0.78 1.45 9.93
N THR A 130 -0.14 2.28 10.74
CA THR A 130 1.27 2.08 11.08
C THR A 130 1.59 2.80 12.39
N PRO A 131 1.90 2.08 13.48
CA PRO A 131 2.12 2.73 14.77
C PRO A 131 3.41 3.59 14.84
N GLN A 132 4.34 3.43 13.89
CA GLN A 132 5.64 4.11 13.91
C GLN A 132 5.79 5.28 12.90
N SER A 133 4.79 5.56 12.05
CA SER A 133 4.97 6.55 10.99
C SER A 133 4.55 7.98 11.37
N THR A 134 5.40 8.96 11.06
CA THR A 134 5.13 10.39 11.09
C THR A 134 4.81 10.94 9.69
N LEU A 135 4.19 12.12 9.64
CA LEU A 135 3.68 12.75 8.41
C LEU A 135 4.75 13.06 7.34
N ALA A 136 6.04 12.81 7.59
CA ALA A 136 7.14 13.19 6.70
C ALA A 136 8.28 12.16 6.61
N ASP A 137 8.02 10.88 6.92
CA ASP A 137 9.09 9.87 6.98
C ASP A 137 9.73 9.52 5.63
N GLY A 138 9.14 9.96 4.52
CA GLY A 138 9.71 9.74 3.19
C GLY A 138 9.59 8.31 2.67
N TYR A 139 8.78 7.45 3.30
CA TYR A 139 8.51 6.09 2.84
C TYR A 139 7.01 5.75 2.80
N LEU A 140 6.67 4.69 2.09
CA LEU A 140 5.39 4.02 2.11
C LEU A 140 5.51 2.73 2.93
N THR A 141 4.46 2.30 3.60
CA THR A 141 4.46 1.00 4.29
C THR A 141 3.77 -0.03 3.43
N LEU A 142 4.51 -1.04 2.99
CA LEU A 142 3.95 -2.24 2.36
C LEU A 142 3.64 -3.26 3.44
N GLN A 143 2.38 -3.71 3.51
CA GLN A 143 1.92 -4.75 4.42
C GLN A 143 1.17 -5.83 3.63
N PHE A 144 1.42 -7.10 3.94
CA PHE A 144 0.77 -8.20 3.24
C PHE A 144 0.71 -9.47 4.09
N ILE A 145 -0.16 -10.39 3.67
CA ILE A 145 -0.29 -11.72 4.23
C ILE A 145 -0.22 -12.74 3.10
N ARG A 146 0.70 -13.70 3.22
CA ARG A 146 0.79 -14.86 2.33
C ARG A 146 -0.15 -15.96 2.78
N ILE A 147 -0.65 -16.76 1.84
CA ILE A 147 -1.55 -17.89 2.15
C ILE A 147 -0.78 -19.12 2.68
N ARG A 148 0.55 -19.06 2.84
CA ARG A 148 1.38 -20.17 3.37
C ARG A 148 1.17 -20.38 4.88
N GLY A 149 0.06 -21.00 5.26
CA GLY A 149 -0.33 -21.28 6.66
C GLY A 149 -1.33 -20.29 7.25
N SER A 150 -1.71 -19.24 6.51
CA SER A 150 -2.72 -18.28 6.94
C SER A 150 -4.12 -18.90 6.93
N THR A 151 -4.77 -18.90 8.10
CA THR A 151 -6.13 -19.40 8.25
C THR A 151 -7.18 -18.31 8.03
N ARG A 152 -8.44 -18.70 7.84
CA ARG A 152 -9.58 -17.76 7.84
C ARG A 152 -9.63 -16.91 9.12
N LEU A 153 -9.17 -17.48 10.24
CA LEU A 153 -9.08 -16.79 11.51
C LEU A 153 -7.99 -15.71 11.49
N ASN A 154 -6.86 -15.94 10.83
CA ASN A 154 -5.80 -14.93 10.68
C ASN A 154 -6.32 -13.73 9.89
N LEU A 155 -7.05 -13.99 8.80
CA LEU A 155 -7.72 -12.93 8.04
C LEU A 155 -8.74 -12.18 8.90
N ALA A 156 -9.60 -12.90 9.64
CA ALA A 156 -10.59 -12.29 10.52
C ALA A 156 -9.93 -11.41 11.60
N LYS A 157 -8.88 -11.92 12.26
CA LYS A 157 -8.09 -11.18 13.25
C LYS A 157 -7.50 -9.91 12.64
N THR A 158 -6.92 -10.00 11.44
CA THR A 158 -6.37 -8.85 10.72
C THR A 158 -7.45 -7.80 10.50
N LEU A 159 -8.58 -8.16 9.88
CA LEU A 159 -9.66 -7.22 9.55
C LEU A 159 -10.27 -6.56 10.80
N LEU A 160 -10.39 -7.30 11.91
CA LEU A 160 -10.90 -6.77 13.18
C LEU A 160 -9.91 -5.85 13.92
N SER A 161 -8.61 -5.98 13.64
CA SER A 161 -7.54 -5.18 14.26
C SER A 161 -6.93 -4.15 13.30
N LEU A 162 -7.58 -3.90 12.17
CA LEU A 162 -7.22 -2.78 11.31
C LEU A 162 -7.41 -1.46 12.05
N SER A 163 -8.53 -1.33 12.78
CA SER A 163 -8.93 -0.07 13.42
C SER A 163 -7.93 0.41 14.48
N ASP A 164 -7.43 -0.51 15.29
CA ASP A 164 -6.50 -0.22 16.38
C ASP A 164 -5.04 -0.49 16.04
N GLY A 165 -4.75 -0.93 14.81
CA GLY A 165 -3.40 -1.21 14.35
C GLY A 165 -2.73 -2.45 14.95
N LYS A 166 -3.44 -3.26 15.75
CA LYS A 166 -2.84 -4.45 16.38
C LYS A 166 -2.48 -5.55 15.38
N HIS A 167 -2.96 -5.47 14.14
CA HIS A 167 -2.58 -6.43 13.11
C HIS A 167 -1.07 -6.47 12.84
N PHE A 168 -0.33 -5.40 13.13
CA PHE A 168 1.13 -5.38 13.04
C PHE A 168 1.85 -6.30 14.04
N GLU A 169 1.18 -6.68 15.12
CA GLU A 169 1.73 -7.55 16.17
C GLU A 169 1.60 -9.03 15.82
N TYR A 170 0.90 -9.38 14.74
CA TYR A 170 0.70 -10.76 14.33
C TYR A 170 1.85 -11.26 13.47
N ASP A 171 2.46 -12.39 13.85
CA ASP A 171 3.59 -13.02 13.13
C ASP A 171 3.29 -13.37 11.67
N PHE A 172 2.02 -13.46 11.28
CA PHE A 172 1.59 -13.77 9.91
C PHE A 172 1.35 -12.52 9.05
N VAL A 173 1.51 -11.32 9.61
CA VAL A 173 1.42 -10.04 8.90
C VAL A 173 2.85 -9.55 8.66
N GLU A 174 3.31 -9.64 7.42
CA GLU A 174 4.61 -9.13 7.00
C GLU A 174 4.45 -7.65 6.61
N TRP A 175 5.38 -6.79 7.03
CA TRP A 175 5.40 -5.39 6.63
C TRP A 175 6.81 -4.83 6.53
N MET A 176 7.00 -3.84 5.66
CA MET A 176 8.29 -3.18 5.44
C MET A 176 8.11 -1.76 4.89
N PRO A 177 9.04 -0.83 5.21
CA PRO A 177 9.07 0.48 4.58
C PRO A 177 9.66 0.37 3.16
N VAL A 178 9.03 1.02 2.18
CA VAL A 178 9.40 0.99 0.77
C VAL A 178 9.38 2.39 0.17
N ARG A 179 10.27 2.67 -0.78
CA ARG A 179 10.25 3.91 -1.59
C ARG A 179 9.37 3.79 -2.82
N ALA A 180 9.40 2.62 -3.45
CA ALA A 180 8.66 2.35 -4.66
C ALA A 180 8.16 0.91 -4.67
N PHE A 181 7.11 0.66 -5.42
CA PHE A 181 6.52 -0.65 -5.57
C PHE A 181 5.88 -0.82 -6.95
N ARG A 182 5.69 -2.07 -7.36
CA ARG A 182 4.88 -2.47 -8.50
C ARG A 182 4.09 -3.72 -8.12
N ILE A 183 2.76 -3.63 -8.20
CA ILE A 183 1.86 -4.77 -8.01
C ILE A 183 1.51 -5.30 -9.40
N VAL A 184 1.69 -6.60 -9.60
CA VAL A 184 1.32 -7.28 -10.84
C VAL A 184 0.39 -8.45 -10.50
N PRO A 185 -0.93 -8.25 -10.57
CA PRO A 185 -1.90 -9.32 -10.43
C PRO A 185 -1.77 -10.33 -11.57
N ALA A 186 -1.92 -11.61 -11.28
CA ALA A 186 -1.91 -12.66 -12.31
C ALA A 186 -3.30 -12.85 -12.97
N ALA A 187 -4.37 -12.49 -12.26
CA ALA A 187 -5.73 -12.52 -12.80
C ALA A 187 -6.00 -11.29 -13.69
N THR A 188 -6.98 -11.42 -14.59
CA THR A 188 -7.40 -10.34 -15.50
C THR A 188 -8.57 -9.50 -14.96
N ASP A 189 -9.16 -9.90 -13.84
CA ASP A 189 -10.28 -9.21 -13.19
C ASP A 189 -10.17 -9.27 -11.67
N GLY A 190 -10.72 -8.26 -11.00
CA GLY A 190 -10.68 -8.09 -9.55
C GLY A 190 -10.87 -6.63 -9.15
N ASN A 191 -10.61 -6.35 -7.87
CA ASN A 191 -10.62 -5.00 -7.34
C ASN A 191 -9.20 -4.55 -6.99
N LEU A 192 -8.88 -3.33 -7.43
CA LEU A 192 -7.74 -2.53 -7.00
C LEU A 192 -8.31 -1.18 -6.61
N MET A 193 -7.92 -0.68 -5.43
CA MET A 193 -8.41 0.60 -4.92
C MET A 193 -7.23 1.52 -4.63
N ILE A 194 -7.41 2.81 -4.92
CA ILE A 194 -6.48 3.88 -4.56
C ILE A 194 -7.27 4.93 -3.79
N ASP A 195 -6.87 5.20 -2.55
CA ASP A 195 -7.55 6.14 -1.63
C ASP A 195 -9.08 5.93 -1.53
N GLY A 196 -9.54 4.67 -1.61
CA GLY A 196 -10.96 4.32 -1.58
C GLY A 196 -11.69 4.41 -2.93
N GLU A 197 -11.00 4.79 -4.02
CA GLU A 197 -11.55 4.84 -5.37
C GLU A 197 -11.11 3.62 -6.19
N LYS A 198 -12.05 3.01 -6.93
CA LYS A 198 -11.74 1.85 -7.77
C LYS A 198 -10.97 2.27 -9.01
N VAL A 199 -9.89 1.56 -9.30
CA VAL A 199 -9.07 1.75 -10.51
C VAL A 199 -9.13 0.51 -11.42
N PRO A 200 -8.73 0.64 -12.70
CA PRO A 200 -8.63 -0.50 -13.61
C PRO A 200 -7.77 -1.62 -13.01
N TYR A 201 -8.25 -2.86 -13.15
CA TYR A 201 -7.55 -4.00 -12.58
C TYR A 201 -6.42 -4.44 -13.50
N GLY A 202 -5.18 -4.35 -13.02
CA GLY A 202 -4.00 -4.74 -13.77
C GLY A 202 -2.71 -4.30 -13.06
N PRO A 203 -1.57 -4.36 -13.76
CA PRO A 203 -0.31 -3.87 -13.24
C PRO A 203 -0.41 -2.40 -12.85
N LEU A 204 0.03 -2.06 -11.64
CA LEU A 204 0.20 -0.69 -11.21
C LEU A 204 1.50 -0.54 -10.45
N GLN A 205 2.03 0.67 -10.40
CA GLN A 205 3.27 0.97 -9.70
C GLN A 205 3.20 2.33 -9.06
N GLY A 206 3.94 2.51 -7.98
CA GLY A 206 3.99 3.79 -7.29
C GLY A 206 5.31 4.06 -6.62
N GLU A 207 5.58 5.35 -6.43
CA GLU A 207 6.78 5.87 -5.78
C GLU A 207 6.40 7.00 -4.82
N VAL A 208 7.09 7.05 -3.69
CA VAL A 208 6.93 8.10 -2.69
C VAL A 208 7.30 9.46 -3.26
N LEU A 209 6.48 10.48 -2.99
CA LEU A 209 6.78 11.86 -3.29
C LEU A 209 7.11 12.62 -2.01
N PRO A 210 8.40 12.85 -1.71
CA PRO A 210 8.79 13.51 -0.48
C PRO A 210 8.42 14.99 -0.50
N SER A 211 7.80 15.46 0.59
CA SER A 211 7.61 16.88 0.92
C SER A 211 6.86 17.76 -0.10
N ILE A 212 6.00 17.18 -0.95
CA ILE A 212 5.29 17.94 -2.00
C ILE A 212 4.00 18.63 -1.56
N GLY A 213 3.54 18.40 -0.33
CA GLY A 213 2.31 18.97 0.20
C GLY A 213 2.43 19.30 1.68
N ARG A 214 1.74 20.35 2.12
CA ARG A 214 1.65 20.75 3.54
C ARG A 214 0.23 20.53 4.02
N CYS A 215 0.05 19.69 5.03
CA CYS A 215 -1.24 19.51 5.70
C CYS A 215 -1.30 20.33 6.99
N MET A 216 -2.44 20.96 7.27
CA MET A 216 -2.71 21.53 8.59
C MET A 216 -3.28 20.43 9.49
N GLY A 217 -2.69 20.25 10.67
CA GLY A 217 -3.13 19.32 11.68
C GLY A 217 -3.08 19.97 13.06
N LYS A 218 -3.88 19.47 13.99
CA LYS A 218 -3.80 19.90 15.39
C LYS A 218 -2.45 19.46 15.96
N GLN A 219 -1.73 20.36 16.60
CA GLN A 219 -0.45 20.04 17.24
C GLN A 219 -0.64 18.91 18.26
N PRO A 220 0.22 17.87 18.28
CA PRO A 220 0.17 16.87 19.34
C PRO A 220 0.34 17.58 20.68
N ARG A 221 -0.53 17.27 21.66
CA ARG A 221 -0.28 17.72 23.04
C ARG A 221 0.96 16.98 23.53
N VAL A 222 2.00 17.76 23.81
CA VAL A 222 3.16 17.27 24.56
C VAL A 222 2.75 17.46 26.02
N ASP A 223 2.26 16.39 26.64
CA ASP A 223 2.05 16.32 28.09
C ASP A 223 3.32 15.74 28.74
#